data_AF-A0A934S9Q3-F1
#
_entry.id   AF-A0A934S9Q3-F1
#
_cell.length_a   1.000
_cell.length_b   1.000
_cell.length_c   1.000
_cell.angle_alpha   90.00
_cell.angle_beta   90.00
_cell.angle_gamma   90.00
#
_symmetry.space_group_name_H-M   'P 1'
#
loop_
_entity.id
_entity.type
_entity.pdbx_description
1 polymer ?
#
loop_
_entity_poly.entity_id
_entity_poly.type
_entity_poly.pdbx_seq_one_letter_code
_entity_poly.pdbx_strand_id
1 'polypeptide(L)' 'MIAQFTTRAPNPRIGMQRLLDRHGTMPVLLALIRALLLPRRRRPRPPDPYHLSPHMRRDIGLPPIEPYVPKYFDLR' A
#
# COMPACT_ATOMS: atom_id res chain seq x y z
N MET A 1 1.79 -8.39 23.21
CA MET A 1 1.15 -7.08 22.96
C MET A 1 1.54 -6.64 21.55
N ILE A 2 0.62 -6.69 20.59
CA ILE A 2 0.94 -6.39 19.17
C ILE A 2 0.78 -4.88 18.96
N ALA A 3 1.83 -4.20 18.48
CA ALA A 3 1.79 -2.78 18.17
C ALA A 3 0.83 -2.53 17.00
N GLN A 4 -0.33 -1.94 17.31
CA GLN A 4 -1.28 -1.49 16.30
C GLN A 4 -0.67 -0.25 15.64
N PHE A 5 -0.02 -0.43 14.48
CA PHE A 5 0.34 0.71 13.63
C PHE A 5 -0.97 1.30 13.09
N THR A 6 -1.49 2.31 13.79
CA THR A 6 -2.53 3.16 13.21
C THR A 6 -1.89 3.89 12.04
N THR A 7 -2.19 3.42 10.82
CA THR A 7 -1.85 4.14 9.60
C THR A 7 -2.71 5.40 9.61
N ARG A 8 -2.28 6.43 10.33
CA ARG A 8 -2.98 7.72 10.35
C ARG A 8 -2.97 8.22 8.93
N ALA A 9 -4.12 8.16 8.26
CA ALA A 9 -4.28 8.67 6.92
C ALA A 9 -3.83 10.14 6.96
N PRO A 10 -2.81 10.53 6.17
CA PRO A 10 -2.31 11.89 6.21
C PRO A 10 -3.44 12.84 5.82
N ASN A 11 -3.71 13.85 6.63
CA ASN A 11 -4.73 14.85 6.32
C ASN A 11 -4.29 15.60 5.05
N PRO A 12 -5.00 15.45 3.92
CA PRO A 12 -4.56 15.99 2.65
C PRO A 12 -4.53 17.52 2.66
N ARG A 13 -5.36 18.18 3.48
CA ARG A 13 -5.38 19.65 3.59
C ARG A 13 -4.08 20.18 4.18
N ILE A 14 -3.57 19.54 5.23
CA ILE A 14 -2.31 19.95 5.87
C ILE A 14 -1.13 19.73 4.91
N GLY A 15 -1.15 18.63 4.15
CA GLY A 15 -0.15 18.38 3.11
C GLY A 15 -0.16 19.43 2.01
N MET A 16 -1.35 19.78 1.50
CA MET A 16 -1.50 20.79 0.45
C MET A 16 -1.07 22.19 0.90
N GLN A 17 -1.47 22.61 2.11
CA GLN A 17 -1.06 23.92 2.66
C GLN A 17 0.47 24.04 2.69
N ARG A 18 1.16 23.03 3.21
CA ARG A 18 2.64 23.01 3.26
C ARG A 18 3.30 23.07 1.89
N LEU A 19 2.69 22.45 0.88
CA LEU A 19 3.20 22.49 -0.49
C LEU A 19 3.05 23.89 -1.09
N LEU A 20 1.91 24.55 -0.84
CA LEU A 20 1.66 25.93 -1.27
C LEU A 20 2.60 26.90 -0.57
N ASP A 21 2.80 26.77 0.74
CA ASP A 21 3.68 27.65 1.51
C ASP A 21 5.15 27.51 1.09
N ARG A 22 5.59 26.28 0.76
CA ARG A 22 7.00 26.01 0.40
C ARG A 22 7.33 26.33 -1.06
N HIS A 23 6.41 26.06 -1.98
CA HIS A 23 6.70 26.13 -3.42
C HIS A 23 5.90 27.23 -4.12
N GLY A 24 4.84 27.74 -3.52
CA GLY A 24 3.91 28.68 -4.16
C GLY A 24 2.87 27.99 -5.04
N THR A 25 1.86 28.75 -5.47
CA THR A 25 0.67 28.21 -6.15
C THR A 25 0.97 27.62 -7.52
N MET A 26 1.77 28.30 -8.35
CA MET A 26 2.04 27.90 -9.74
C MET A 26 2.74 26.54 -9.90
N PRO A 27 3.84 26.25 -9.18
CA PRO A 27 4.47 24.93 -9.29
C PRO A 27 3.60 23.81 -8.72
N VAL A 28 2.81 24.08 -7.69
CA VAL A 28 1.83 23.11 -7.15
C VAL A 28 0.73 22.81 -8.17
N LEU A 29 0.21 23.82 -8.85
CA LEU A 29 -0.78 23.65 -9.91
C LEU A 29 -0.23 22.82 -11.08
N LEU A 30 0.99 23.11 -11.54
CA LEU A 30 1.65 22.33 -12.59
C LEU A 30 1.90 20.88 -12.16
N ALA A 31 2.31 20.65 -10.91
CA ALA A 31 2.49 19.31 -10.37
C ALA A 31 1.15 18.55 -10.27
N LEU A 32 0.07 19.23 -9.91
CA LEU A 32 -1.28 18.66 -9.87
C LEU A 32 -1.74 18.24 -11.27
N ILE A 33 -1.61 19.13 -12.26
CA ILE A 33 -1.92 18.83 -13.67
C ILE A 33 -1.09 17.64 -14.15
N ARG A 34 0.22 17.63 -13.86
CA ARG A 34 1.09 16.49 -14.20
C ARG A 34 0.65 15.20 -13.52
N ALA A 35 0.25 15.23 -12.25
CA ALA A 35 -0.22 14.04 -11.54
C ALA A 35 -1.54 13.48 -12.09
N LEU A 36 -2.41 14.35 -12.62
CA LEU A 36 -3.66 13.96 -13.29
C LEU A 36 -3.41 13.41 -14.69
N LEU A 37 -2.49 14.00 -15.44
CA LEU A 37 -2.23 13.65 -16.84
C LEU A 37 -1.22 12.51 -17.02
N LEU A 38 -0.23 12.37 -16.12
CA LEU A 38 0.72 11.27 -16.24
C LEU A 38 0.07 9.97 -15.75
N PRO A 39 0.18 8.87 -16.53
CA PRO A 39 -0.18 7.56 -16.04
C PRO A 39 0.63 7.30 -14.78
N ARG A 40 -0.09 7.00 -13.70
CA ARG A 40 0.50 6.64 -12.42
C ARG A 40 1.45 5.48 -12.68
N ARG A 41 2.76 5.75 -12.73
CA ARG A 41 3.79 4.71 -12.83
C ARG A 41 3.45 3.75 -11.71
N ARG A 42 3.00 2.53 -12.08
CA ARG A 42 2.58 1.52 -11.12
C ARG A 42 3.80 1.28 -10.25
N ARG A 43 3.82 1.87 -9.05
CA ARG A 43 4.78 1.47 -8.03
C ARG A 43 4.62 -0.05 -7.94
N PRO A 44 5.71 -0.82 -7.95
CA PRO A 44 5.60 -2.26 -7.76
C PRO A 44 4.70 -2.45 -6.54
N ARG A 45 3.55 -3.11 -6.75
CA ARG A 45 2.66 -3.39 -5.64
C ARG A 45 3.52 -4.11 -4.60
N PRO A 46 3.41 -3.77 -3.30
CA PRO A 46 4.05 -4.57 -2.28
C PRO A 46 3.64 -6.03 -2.54
N PRO A 47 4.59 -6.99 -2.39
CA PRO A 47 4.31 -8.39 -2.63
C PRO A 47 3.05 -8.75 -1.86
N ASP A 48 2.11 -9.36 -2.56
CA ASP A 48 0.81 -9.70 -2.01
C ASP A 48 1.03 -10.52 -0.72
N PRO A 49 0.41 -10.17 0.42
CA PRO A 49 0.59 -10.91 1.68
C PRO A 49 0.26 -12.41 1.58
N TYR A 50 -0.50 -12.84 0.56
CA TYR A 50 -0.73 -14.25 0.24
C TYR A 50 0.47 -14.96 -0.40
N HIS A 51 1.45 -14.21 -0.91
CA HIS A 51 2.68 -14.71 -1.53
C HIS A 51 3.91 -14.59 -0.60
N LEU A 52 3.70 -14.29 0.68
CA LEU A 52 4.79 -14.23 1.67
C LEU A 52 5.30 -15.64 2.01
N SER A 53 6.62 -15.77 2.12
CA SER A 53 7.24 -17.03 2.56
C SER A 53 6.82 -17.37 4.00
N PRO A 54 6.81 -18.67 4.39
CA PRO A 54 6.41 -19.09 5.74
C PRO A 54 7.22 -18.40 6.85
N HIS A 55 8.50 -18.18 6.61
CA HIS A 55 9.40 -17.50 7.54
C HIS A 55 9.03 -16.02 7.72
N MET A 56 8.81 -15.29 6.61
CA MET A 56 8.37 -13.89 6.69
C MET A 56 7.03 -13.73 7.38
N ARG A 57 6.08 -14.65 7.18
CA ARG A 57 4.78 -14.63 7.88
C ARG A 57 4.95 -14.78 9.40
N ARG A 58 5.84 -15.68 9.82
CA ARG A 58 6.17 -15.87 11.24
C ARG A 58 6.79 -14.61 11.84
N ASP A 59 7.72 -13.98 11.13
CA ASP A 59 8.46 -12.81 11.62
C ASP A 59 7.55 -11.57 11.80
N ILE A 60 6.50 -11.45 11.00
CA ILE A 60 5.52 -10.36 11.09
C ILE A 60 4.25 -10.74 11.89
N GLY A 61 4.20 -11.95 12.45
CA GLY A 61 3.07 -12.42 13.26
C GLY A 61 1.79 -12.75 12.48
N LEU A 62 1.88 -13.01 11.17
CA LEU A 62 0.75 -13.52 10.40
C LEU A 62 0.54 -15.02 10.68
N PRO A 63 -0.72 -15.49 10.72
CA PRO A 63 -1.01 -16.91 10.87
C PRO A 63 -0.45 -17.71 9.67
N PRO A 64 -0.10 -19.00 9.84
CA PRO A 64 0.32 -19.84 8.73
C PRO A 64 -0.80 -19.95 7.67
N ILE A 65 -0.43 -20.10 6.40
CA ILE A 65 -1.39 -20.48 5.35
C ILE A 65 -1.75 -21.94 5.58
N GLU A 66 -3.04 -22.26 5.62
CA GLU A 66 -3.50 -23.65 5.66
C GLU A 66 -3.06 -24.36 4.38
N PRO A 67 -2.52 -25.59 4.46
CA PRO A 67 -2.16 -26.34 3.27
C PRO A 67 -3.41 -26.56 2.41
N TYR A 68 -3.33 -26.21 1.13
CA TYR A 68 -4.38 -26.52 0.16
C TYR A 68 -4.38 -28.04 -0.07
N VAL A 69 -5.31 -28.74 0.58
CA VAL A 69 -5.57 -30.16 0.33
C VAL A 69 -6.75 -30.23 -0.64
N PRO A 70 -6.60 -30.76 -1.86
CA PRO A 70 -7.71 -30.95 -2.79
C PRO A 70 -8.79 -31.81 -2.13
N LYS A 71 -10.05 -31.40 -2.22
CA LYS A 71 -11.14 -32.22 -1.71
C LYS A 71 -11.32 -33.40 -2.66
N TYR A 72 -11.70 -34.56 -2.12
CA TYR A 72 -11.90 -35.78 -2.89
C TYR A 72 -12.93 -35.65 -4.04
N PHE A 73 -13.80 -34.63 -3.99
CA PHE A 73 -14.75 -34.30 -5.04
C PHE A 73 -14.18 -33.49 -6.21
N ASP A 74 -12.98 -32.92 -6.08
CA ASP A 74 -12.31 -32.16 -7.16
C ASP A 74 -11.53 -33.07 -8.12
N LEU A 75 -11.41 -34.36 -7.80
CA LEU A 75 -10.78 -35.40 -8.62
C LEU A 75 -11.84 -36.03 -9.53
N ARG A 76 -12.19 -35.38 -10.65
CA ARG A 76 -13.06 -35.97 -11.68
C ARG A 76 -12.41 -35.96 -13.05
#